data_AF-A0A5E4AT57-F1
#
_entry.id   AF-A0A5E4AT57-F1
#
_cell.length_a   1.000
_cell.length_b   1.000
_cell.length_c   1.000
_cell.angle_alpha   90.00
_cell.angle_beta   90.00
_cell.angle_gamma   90.00
#
_symmetry.space_group_name_H-M   'P 1'
#
loop_
_entity.id
_entity.type
_entity.pdbx_description
1 polymer ?
#
loop_
_entity_poly.entity_id
_entity_poly.type
_entity_poly.pdbx_seq_one_letter_code
_entity_poly.pdbx_strand_id
1 'polypeptide(L)'
;MESQVRQLRQAFRSGRSRSLRFRLQQLEALRRMVQEREKDILSAIAADLCKSEFNSYNQEVITVLGEIDLMLGNLHEWVTAKPVKKNLLTMMDEAYVQPEPLGVILIIGAWNYPFVLTMQPLVGAIAAGNAVIIKPSELSENTAKILAKLLPQYLDQVRMS
;
A
#
# COMPACT_ATOMS: atom_id res chain seq x y z
N MET A 1 -14.46 -9.14 -12.51
CA MET A 1 -13.17 -8.39 -12.57
C MET A 1 -13.28 -7.05 -13.29
N GLU A 2 -13.85 -6.96 -14.50
CA GLU A 2 -13.93 -5.68 -15.24
C GLU A 2 -14.66 -4.55 -14.46
N SER A 3 -15.76 -4.90 -13.77
CA SER A 3 -16.52 -3.97 -12.91
C SER A 3 -15.68 -3.39 -11.77
N GLN A 4 -14.93 -4.23 -11.05
CA GLN A 4 -14.06 -3.82 -9.95
C GLN A 4 -12.93 -2.89 -10.42
N VAL A 5 -12.33 -3.20 -11.58
CA VAL A 5 -11.29 -2.35 -12.18
C VAL A 5 -11.87 -0.99 -12.59
N ARG A 6 -13.06 -0.96 -13.21
CA ARG A 6 -13.74 0.29 -13.58
C ARG A 6 -14.01 1.18 -12.36
N GLN A 7 -14.48 0.60 -11.27
CA GLN A 7 -14.74 1.31 -10.02
C GLN A 7 -13.48 1.94 -9.43
N LEU A 8 -12.38 1.19 -9.33
CA LEU A 8 -11.12 1.72 -8.83
C LEU A 8 -10.55 2.82 -9.74
N ARG A 9 -10.70 2.68 -11.06
CA ARG A 9 -10.35 3.76 -12.00
C ARG A 9 -11.17 5.02 -11.75
N GLN A 10 -12.46 4.87 -11.48
CA GLN A 10 -13.36 6.00 -11.21
C GLN A 10 -13.02 6.68 -9.87
N ALA A 11 -12.76 5.88 -8.83
CA ALA A 11 -12.26 6.36 -7.54
C ALA A 11 -10.93 7.11 -7.65
N PHE A 12 -9.98 6.59 -8.44
CA PHE A 12 -8.71 7.28 -8.70
C PHE A 12 -8.94 8.61 -9.44
N ARG A 13 -9.79 8.60 -10.49
CA ARG A 13 -10.13 9.78 -11.29
C ARG A 13 -10.85 10.87 -10.50
N SER A 14 -11.49 10.52 -9.37
CA SER A 14 -12.06 11.52 -8.46
C SER A 14 -11.00 12.41 -7.80
N GLY A 15 -9.72 12.03 -7.88
CA GLY A 15 -8.59 12.79 -7.32
C GLY A 15 -8.43 12.66 -5.82
N ARG A 16 -9.29 11.89 -5.12
CA ARG A 16 -9.26 11.79 -3.65
C ARG A 16 -7.92 11.30 -3.09
N SER A 17 -7.24 10.39 -3.80
CA SER A 17 -5.93 9.87 -3.41
C SER A 17 -4.75 10.81 -3.73
N ARG A 18 -4.98 11.93 -4.43
CA ARG A 18 -3.93 12.92 -4.71
C ARG A 18 -3.46 13.64 -3.45
N SER A 19 -4.37 13.89 -2.50
CA SER A 19 -4.06 14.61 -1.26
C SER A 19 -3.06 13.84 -0.38
N LEU A 20 -1.95 14.49 -0.02
CA LEU A 20 -0.97 13.92 0.92
C LEU A 20 -1.64 13.49 2.24
N ARG A 21 -2.53 14.33 2.77
CA ARG A 21 -3.28 14.03 4.01
C ARG A 21 -4.07 12.73 3.90
N PHE A 22 -4.74 12.52 2.77
CA PHE A 22 -5.49 11.28 2.55
C PHE A 22 -4.56 10.06 2.54
N ARG A 23 -3.40 10.15 1.85
CA ARG A 23 -2.42 9.06 1.80
C ARG A 23 -1.90 8.71 3.19
N LEU A 24 -1.54 9.71 3.99
CA LEU A 24 -1.07 9.52 5.38
C LEU A 24 -2.15 8.84 6.23
N GLN A 25 -3.42 9.27 6.12
CA GLN A 25 -4.53 8.64 6.83
C GLN A 25 -4.73 7.17 6.45
N GLN A 26 -4.56 6.82 5.17
CA GLN A 26 -4.63 5.42 4.73
C GLN A 26 -3.45 4.59 5.27
N LEU A 27 -2.24 5.14 5.29
CA LEU A 27 -1.06 4.48 5.88
C LEU A 27 -1.20 4.28 7.39
N GLU A 28 -1.71 5.28 8.11
CA GLU A 28 -2.01 5.16 9.55
C GLU A 28 -3.12 4.14 9.82
N ALA A 29 -4.16 4.09 8.98
CA ALA A 29 -5.20 3.07 9.08
C ALA A 29 -4.64 1.66 8.81
N LEU A 30 -3.71 1.53 7.86
CA LEU A 30 -3.00 0.29 7.62
C LEU A 30 -2.17 -0.13 8.83
N ARG A 31 -1.43 0.80 9.44
CA ARG A 31 -0.67 0.54 10.68
C ARG A 31 -1.58 0.06 11.81
N ARG A 32 -2.72 0.73 12.01
CA ARG A 32 -3.74 0.33 12.99
C ARG A 32 -4.28 -1.06 12.70
N MET A 33 -4.57 -1.40 11.45
CA MET A 33 -4.99 -2.76 11.07
C MET A 33 -3.96 -3.80 11.53
N VAL A 34 -2.68 -3.58 11.22
CA VAL A 34 -1.62 -4.53 11.57
C VAL A 34 -1.49 -4.69 13.09
N GLN A 35 -1.56 -3.59 13.85
CA GLN A 35 -1.44 -3.60 15.31
C GLN A 35 -2.66 -4.19 16.01
N GLU A 36 -3.87 -3.75 15.65
CA GLU A 36 -5.12 -4.20 16.28
C GLU A 36 -5.44 -5.66 15.94
N ARG A 37 -5.02 -6.13 14.75
CA ARG A 37 -5.33 -7.47 14.22
C ARG A 37 -4.12 -8.39 14.11
N GLU A 38 -3.05 -8.06 14.82
CA GLU A 38 -1.77 -8.79 14.78
C GLU A 38 -1.97 -10.30 14.99
N LYS A 39 -2.70 -10.69 16.04
CA LYS A 39 -2.95 -12.10 16.36
C LYS A 39 -3.68 -12.84 15.23
N ASP A 40 -4.65 -12.20 14.60
CA ASP A 40 -5.40 -12.81 13.48
C ASP A 40 -4.48 -12.98 12.26
N ILE A 41 -3.62 -12.00 11.99
CA ILE A 41 -2.64 -12.03 10.89
C ILE A 41 -1.61 -13.14 11.13
N LEU A 42 -1.01 -13.19 12.33
CA LEU A 42 -0.02 -14.20 12.69
C LEU A 42 -0.61 -15.61 12.63
N SER A 43 -1.84 -15.79 13.12
CA SER A 43 -2.54 -17.08 13.07
C SER A 43 -2.76 -17.54 11.63
N ALA A 44 -3.13 -16.64 10.73
CA ALA A 44 -3.34 -16.97 9.32
C ALA A 44 -2.03 -17.38 8.62
N ILE A 45 -0.95 -16.63 8.84
CA ILE A 45 0.37 -16.98 8.28
C ILE A 45 0.87 -18.32 8.84
N ALA A 46 0.70 -18.54 10.14
CA ALA A 46 1.08 -19.79 10.80
C ALA A 46 0.31 -20.98 10.21
N ALA A 47 -0.99 -20.82 9.94
CA ALA A 47 -1.82 -21.86 9.32
C ALA A 47 -1.40 -22.19 7.88
N ASP A 48 -0.90 -21.20 7.12
CA ASP A 48 -0.45 -21.43 5.74
C ASP A 48 0.95 -22.04 5.65
N LEU A 49 1.86 -21.66 6.55
CA LEU A 49 3.30 -21.97 6.42
C LEU A 49 3.87 -22.82 7.55
N CYS A 50 3.06 -23.22 8.53
CA CYS A 50 3.52 -23.89 9.76
C CYS A 50 4.64 -23.12 10.47
N LYS A 51 4.67 -21.79 10.33
CA LYS A 51 5.63 -20.90 11.01
C LYS A 51 5.16 -20.63 12.44
N SER A 52 6.10 -20.52 13.38
CA SER A 52 5.79 -20.01 14.72
C SER A 52 5.40 -18.53 14.65
N GLU A 53 4.55 -18.08 15.58
CA GLU A 53 4.15 -16.66 15.66
C GLU A 53 5.37 -15.73 15.74
N PHE A 54 6.39 -16.12 16.52
CA PHE A 54 7.64 -15.38 16.62
C PHE A 54 8.33 -15.20 15.26
N ASN A 55 8.43 -16.27 14.46
CA ASN A 55 9.05 -16.18 13.13
C ASN A 55 8.20 -15.37 12.16
N SER A 56 6.87 -15.55 12.17
CA SER A 56 5.93 -14.77 11.36
C SER A 56 6.01 -13.27 11.68
N TYR A 57 6.11 -12.93 12.96
CA TYR A 57 6.24 -11.53 13.39
C TYR A 57 7.56 -10.91 12.90
N ASN A 58 8.69 -11.57 13.19
CA ASN A 58 10.02 -11.04 12.88
C ASN A 58 10.33 -10.99 11.37
N GLN A 59 9.71 -11.84 10.56
CA GLN A 59 10.00 -11.89 9.12
C GLN A 59 9.00 -11.08 8.29
N GLU A 60 7.73 -11.03 8.72
CA GLU A 60 6.66 -10.45 7.90
C GLU A 60 6.06 -9.19 8.53
N VAL A 61 5.65 -9.24 9.80
CA VAL A 61 4.91 -8.13 10.44
C VAL A 61 5.81 -6.93 10.71
N ILE A 62 6.98 -7.14 11.32
CA ILE A 62 7.91 -6.05 11.65
C ILE A 62 8.41 -5.32 10.40
N THR A 63 8.62 -6.07 9.30
CA THR A 63 9.03 -5.53 8.00
C THR A 63 7.96 -4.57 7.45
N VAL A 64 6.69 -4.97 7.51
CA VAL A 64 5.57 -4.14 7.04
C VAL A 64 5.38 -2.91 7.92
N LEU A 65 5.46 -3.04 9.25
CA LEU A 65 5.37 -1.90 10.17
C LEU A 65 6.50 -0.90 9.93
N GLY A 66 7.74 -1.39 9.77
CA GLY A 66 8.90 -0.55 9.46
C GLY A 66 8.74 0.20 8.14
N GLU A 67 8.20 -0.44 7.10
CA GLU A 67 7.92 0.23 5.81
C GLU A 67 6.86 1.33 5.98
N ILE A 68 5.80 1.08 6.76
CA ILE A 68 4.76 2.08 7.02
C ILE A 68 5.35 3.29 7.75
N ASP A 69 6.16 3.06 8.79
CA ASP A 69 6.77 4.14 9.56
C ASP A 69 7.79 4.93 8.73
N LEU A 70 8.56 4.26 7.87
CA LEU A 70 9.43 4.91 6.89
C LEU A 70 8.64 5.84 5.97
N MET A 71 7.53 5.36 5.40
CA MET A 71 6.69 6.17 4.51
C MET A 71 6.05 7.34 5.26
N LEU A 72 5.50 7.12 6.46
CA LEU A 72 4.91 8.19 7.27
C LEU A 72 5.95 9.27 7.63
N GLY A 73 7.18 8.87 7.93
CA GLY A 73 8.26 9.80 8.27
C GLY A 73 8.74 10.65 7.10
N ASN A 74 8.75 10.11 5.87
CA ASN A 74 9.41 10.76 4.73
C ASN A 74 8.46 11.27 3.63
N LEU A 75 7.21 10.81 3.58
CA LEU A 75 6.33 11.07 2.43
C LEU A 75 6.06 12.57 2.20
N HIS A 76 6.04 13.38 3.26
CA HIS A 76 5.88 14.83 3.14
C HIS A 76 6.98 15.48 2.29
N GLU A 77 8.21 14.97 2.37
CA GLU A 77 9.34 15.42 1.55
C GLU A 77 9.29 14.78 0.17
N TRP A 78 8.95 13.49 0.07
CA TRP A 78 9.01 12.75 -1.18
C TRP A 78 7.99 13.21 -2.21
N VAL A 79 6.88 13.81 -1.81
CA VAL A 79 5.87 14.33 -2.76
C VAL A 79 6.21 15.72 -3.31
N THR A 80 7.22 16.42 -2.80
CA THR A 80 7.54 17.78 -3.24
C THR A 80 8.29 17.79 -4.57
N ALA A 81 8.04 18.82 -5.38
CA ALA A 81 8.81 19.05 -6.61
C ALA A 81 10.29 19.24 -6.28
N LYS A 82 11.16 18.57 -7.03
CA LYS A 82 12.62 18.61 -6.84
C LYS A 82 13.24 19.43 -7.97
N PRO A 83 13.85 20.60 -7.67
CA PRO A 83 14.53 21.40 -8.69
C PRO A 83 15.66 20.61 -9.36
N VAL A 84 15.88 20.86 -10.66
CA VAL A 84 16.96 20.22 -11.42
C VAL A 84 18.01 21.23 -11.89
N LYS A 85 19.21 20.73 -12.18
CA LYS A 85 20.31 21.55 -12.70
C LYS A 85 19.91 22.12 -14.06
N LYS A 86 19.90 23.45 -14.17
CA LYS A 86 19.65 24.20 -15.40
C LYS A 86 20.92 24.35 -16.24
N ASN A 87 20.76 24.60 -17.53
CA ASN A 87 21.84 24.92 -18.46
C ASN A 87 21.72 26.39 -18.95
N LEU A 88 22.67 26.85 -19.77
CA LEU A 88 22.69 28.23 -20.26
C LEU A 88 21.40 28.63 -21.00
N LEU A 89 20.81 27.69 -21.76
CA LEU A 89 19.60 27.92 -22.54
C LEU A 89 18.34 28.00 -21.67
N THR A 90 18.35 27.36 -20.50
CA THR A 90 17.21 27.25 -19.58
C THR A 90 17.42 28.05 -18.30
N MET A 91 18.43 28.92 -18.24
CA MET A 91 18.85 29.58 -16.99
C MET A 91 17.74 30.41 -16.35
N MET A 92 16.91 31.06 -17.18
CA MET A 92 15.78 31.89 -16.76
C MET A 92 14.49 31.10 -16.50
N ASP A 93 14.47 29.80 -16.81
CA ASP A 93 13.29 28.95 -16.65
C ASP A 93 13.20 28.35 -15.24
N GLU A 94 12.02 27.84 -14.91
CA GLU A 94 11.80 26.94 -13.78
C GLU A 94 11.88 25.49 -14.26
N ALA A 95 12.75 24.69 -13.63
CA ALA A 95 12.95 23.30 -14.00
C ALA A 95 12.95 22.41 -12.75
N TYR A 96 12.02 21.45 -12.69
CA TYR A 96 11.87 20.52 -11.58
C TYR A 96 11.31 19.17 -12.04
N VAL A 97 11.43 18.16 -11.17
CA VAL A 97 10.77 16.87 -11.31
C VAL A 97 9.71 16.75 -10.21
N GLN A 98 8.47 16.46 -10.60
CA GLN A 98 7.36 16.27 -9.67
C GLN A 98 6.82 14.83 -9.79
N PRO A 99 6.76 14.07 -8.68
CA PRO A 99 6.19 12.74 -8.69
C PRO A 99 4.66 12.80 -8.74
N GLU A 100 4.08 12.02 -9.65
CA GLU A 100 2.63 11.87 -9.80
C GLU A 100 2.22 10.39 -9.76
N PRO A 101 1.01 10.07 -9.24
CA PRO A 101 0.50 8.71 -9.26
C PRO A 101 0.28 8.20 -10.69
N LEU A 102 0.56 6.92 -10.92
CA LEU A 102 0.35 6.25 -12.20
C LEU A 102 -1.13 5.93 -12.47
N GLY A 103 -1.90 5.62 -11.42
CA GLY A 103 -3.32 5.31 -11.55
C GLY A 103 -3.77 4.12 -10.72
N VAL A 104 -4.10 3.03 -11.40
CA VAL A 104 -4.51 1.77 -10.75
C VAL A 104 -3.38 0.76 -10.84
N ILE A 105 -2.89 0.33 -9.70
CA ILE A 105 -1.81 -0.66 -9.55
C ILE A 105 -2.42 -2.02 -9.25
N LEU A 106 -1.91 -3.08 -9.88
CA LEU A 106 -2.20 -4.46 -9.53
C LEU A 106 -0.98 -5.04 -8.79
N ILE A 107 -1.20 -5.54 -7.58
CA ILE A 107 -0.22 -6.28 -6.79
C ILE A 107 -0.61 -7.75 -6.84
N ILE A 108 0.32 -8.60 -7.29
CA ILE A 108 0.17 -10.06 -7.29
C ILE A 108 1.11 -10.60 -6.21
N GLY A 109 0.55 -11.07 -5.10
CA GLY A 109 1.32 -11.60 -3.98
C GLY A 109 1.78 -13.03 -4.23
N ALA A 110 2.96 -13.38 -3.73
CA ALA A 110 3.45 -14.76 -3.67
C ALA A 110 3.09 -15.42 -2.33
N TRP A 111 3.32 -16.74 -2.21
CA TRP A 111 2.83 -17.56 -1.10
C TRP A 111 3.83 -17.78 0.04
N ASN A 112 5.13 -17.61 -0.20
CA ASN A 112 6.18 -17.96 0.77
C ASN A 112 6.33 -16.94 1.91
N TYR A 113 5.89 -15.70 1.66
CA TYR A 113 5.78 -14.61 2.63
C TYR A 113 4.52 -13.80 2.32
N PRO A 114 3.35 -14.42 2.49
CA PRO A 114 2.11 -14.00 1.84
C PRO A 114 1.61 -12.66 2.37
N PHE A 115 2.01 -12.28 3.58
CA PHE A 115 1.68 -10.98 4.14
C PHE A 115 2.62 -9.90 3.58
N VAL A 116 3.93 -10.00 3.80
CA VAL A 116 4.87 -8.92 3.43
C VAL A 116 4.96 -8.70 1.91
N LEU A 117 4.95 -9.76 1.09
CA LEU A 117 5.01 -9.64 -0.38
C LEU A 117 3.74 -9.05 -0.99
N THR A 118 2.69 -8.91 -0.19
CA THR A 118 1.44 -8.26 -0.57
C THR A 118 1.36 -6.85 0.00
N MET A 119 1.69 -6.70 1.28
CA MET A 119 1.49 -5.46 2.04
C MET A 119 2.60 -4.44 1.82
N GLN A 120 3.86 -4.85 1.67
CA GLN A 120 4.96 -3.91 1.45
C GLN A 120 4.82 -3.15 0.12
N PRO A 121 4.47 -3.81 -1.01
CA PRO A 121 4.17 -3.09 -2.25
C PRO A 121 2.91 -2.22 -2.15
N LEU A 122 1.92 -2.63 -1.34
CA LEU A 122 0.69 -1.86 -1.10
C LEU A 122 1.00 -0.54 -0.41
N VAL A 123 1.86 -0.56 0.60
CA VAL A 123 2.34 0.62 1.32
C VAL A 123 2.91 1.65 0.35
N GLY A 124 3.85 1.24 -0.52
CA GLY A 124 4.42 2.12 -1.54
C GLY A 124 3.39 2.65 -2.54
N ALA A 125 2.46 1.79 -2.99
CA ALA A 125 1.43 2.18 -3.94
C ALA A 125 0.44 3.23 -3.36
N ILE A 126 0.06 3.09 -2.09
CA ILE A 126 -0.75 4.07 -1.36
C ILE A 126 0.02 5.38 -1.19
N ALA A 127 1.29 5.31 -0.76
CA ALA A 127 2.15 6.47 -0.56
C ALA A 127 2.31 7.30 -1.86
N ALA A 128 2.45 6.62 -3.00
CA ALA A 128 2.51 7.26 -4.32
C ALA A 128 1.16 7.85 -4.79
N GLY A 129 0.04 7.55 -4.12
CA GLY A 129 -1.28 8.11 -4.40
C GLY A 129 -2.13 7.31 -5.40
N ASN A 130 -1.80 6.05 -5.61
CA ASN A 130 -2.51 5.17 -6.54
C ASN A 130 -3.75 4.53 -5.89
N ALA A 131 -4.68 4.09 -6.73
CA ALA A 131 -5.64 3.06 -6.35
C ALA A 131 -5.01 1.68 -6.56
N VAL A 132 -5.40 0.69 -5.76
CA VAL A 132 -4.70 -0.60 -5.73
C VAL A 132 -5.69 -1.77 -5.77
N ILE A 133 -5.40 -2.75 -6.62
CA ILE A 133 -5.99 -4.09 -6.60
C ILE A 133 -4.93 -5.04 -6.07
N ILE A 134 -5.35 -5.91 -5.14
CA ILE A 134 -4.48 -6.94 -4.61
C ILE A 134 -5.04 -8.29 -5.04
N LYS A 135 -4.18 -9.14 -5.59
CA LYS A 135 -4.43 -10.55 -5.85
C LYS A 135 -3.46 -11.38 -5.01
N PRO A 136 -3.83 -11.76 -3.77
CA PRO A 136 -3.01 -12.66 -2.96
C PRO A 136 -2.86 -14.03 -3.63
N SER A 137 -1.82 -14.78 -3.24
CA SER A 137 -1.66 -16.15 -3.72
C SER A 137 -2.72 -17.07 -3.15
N GLU A 138 -3.32 -17.89 -4.00
CA GLU A 138 -4.24 -18.97 -3.63
C GLU A 138 -3.58 -20.08 -2.80
N LEU A 139 -2.26 -20.23 -2.84
CA LEU A 139 -1.52 -21.24 -2.06
C LEU A 139 -1.42 -20.88 -0.57
N SER A 140 -1.66 -19.62 -0.21
CA SER A 140 -1.71 -19.13 1.18
C SER A 140 -3.14 -18.67 1.50
N GLU A 141 -4.05 -19.63 1.53
CA GLU A 141 -5.49 -19.41 1.58
C GLU A 141 -5.94 -18.66 2.84
N ASN A 142 -5.36 -18.96 4.00
CA ASN A 142 -5.74 -18.31 5.26
C ASN A 142 -5.35 -16.83 5.24
N THR A 143 -4.14 -16.53 4.75
CA THR A 143 -3.65 -15.17 4.58
C THR A 143 -4.49 -14.40 3.54
N ALA A 144 -4.84 -15.03 2.43
CA ALA A 144 -5.72 -14.42 1.42
C ALA A 144 -7.09 -14.04 2.00
N LYS A 145 -7.71 -14.95 2.78
CA LYS A 145 -9.00 -14.72 3.45
C LYS A 145 -8.94 -13.60 4.48
N ILE A 146 -7.90 -13.59 5.33
CA ILE A 146 -7.80 -12.56 6.37
C ILE A 146 -7.57 -11.18 5.76
N LEU A 147 -6.75 -11.06 4.70
CA LEU A 147 -6.54 -9.79 4.00
C LEU A 147 -7.85 -9.28 3.37
N ALA A 148 -8.60 -10.15 2.68
CA ALA A 148 -9.89 -9.80 2.09
C ALA A 148 -10.92 -9.34 3.14
N LYS A 149 -10.87 -9.91 4.35
CA LYS A 149 -11.73 -9.54 5.47
C LYS A 149 -11.32 -8.21 6.10
N LEU A 150 -10.03 -7.99 6.33
CA LEU A 150 -9.53 -6.86 7.13
C LEU A 150 -9.39 -5.57 6.33
N LEU A 151 -8.83 -5.61 5.12
CA LEU A 151 -8.54 -4.39 4.35
C LEU A 151 -9.76 -3.44 4.21
N PRO A 152 -10.98 -3.93 3.91
CA PRO A 152 -12.14 -3.05 3.82
C PRO A 152 -12.53 -2.39 5.15
N GLN A 153 -12.15 -2.94 6.31
CA GLN A 153 -12.51 -2.36 7.63
C GLN A 153 -11.66 -1.14 7.98
N TYR A 154 -10.49 -0.99 7.34
CA TYR A 154 -9.51 0.05 7.67
C TYR A 154 -9.25 1.01 6.52
N LEU A 155 -9.18 0.50 5.29
CA LEU A 155 -8.90 1.30 4.11
C LEU A 155 -10.18 1.78 3.42
N ASP A 156 -10.02 2.84 2.64
CA ASP A 156 -11.06 3.40 1.81
C ASP A 156 -11.67 2.34 0.87
N GLN A 157 -12.99 2.19 0.95
CA GLN A 157 -13.74 1.27 0.12
C GLN A 157 -14.29 2.03 -1.09
N VAL A 158 -14.15 1.45 -2.28
CA VAL A 158 -14.94 1.89 -3.44
C VAL A 158 -16.30 1.21 -3.35
N ARG A 159 -17.27 1.85 -2.70
CA ARG A 159 -18.67 1.38 -2.69
C ARG A 159 -19.39 1.83 -3.96
N MET A 160 -20.26 0.97 -4.49
CA MET A 160 -21.24 1.35 -5.51
C MET A 160 -22.25 2.30 -4.86
N SER A 161 -22.38 3.52 -5.39
CA SER A 161 -23.62 4.30 -5.28
C SER A 161 -24.64 3.77 -6.27
#